data_AF-A0A8T4DMG1-F1
#
_entry.id   AF-A0A8T4DMG1-F1
#
_cell.length_a   1.000
_cell.length_b   1.000
_cell.length_c   1.000
_cell.angle_alpha   90.00
_cell.angle_beta   90.00
_cell.angle_gamma   90.00
#
_symmetry.space_group_name_H-M   'P 1'
#
loop_
_entity.id
_entity.type
_entity.pdbx_description
1 polymer ?
#
loop_
_entity_poly.entity_id
_entity_poly.type
_entity_poly.pdbx_seq_one_letter_code
_entity_poly.pdbx_strand_id
1 'polypeptide(L)' 'MVEETLRDAGEAISVAELKRKLPKKVMHQTLLVILDYLQDSSKILISSKGIVWTYATREELNALLAKGREI' A
#
# COMPACT_ATOMS: atom_id res chain seq x y z
N MET A 1 4.47 -8.19 5.76
CA MET A 1 4.00 -7.49 6.97
C MET A 1 3.50 -6.08 6.65
N VAL A 2 4.36 -5.09 6.37
CA VAL A 2 3.90 -3.71 6.06
C VAL A 2 3.21 -3.64 4.69
N GLU A 3 3.82 -4.19 3.64
CA GLU A 3 3.22 -4.24 2.29
C GLU A 3 1.88 -4.97 2.29
N GLU A 4 1.80 -6.14 2.94
CA GLU A 4 0.57 -6.92 3.07
C GLU A 4 -0.51 -6.14 3.83
N THR A 5 -0.20 -5.55 4.99
CA THR A 5 -1.17 -4.74 5.74
C THR A 5 -1.69 -3.54 4.95
N LEU A 6 -0.85 -2.92 4.10
CA LEU A 6 -1.27 -1.83 3.23
C LEU A 6 -2.11 -2.31 2.04
N ARG A 7 -1.75 -3.45 1.44
CA ARG A 7 -2.52 -4.08 0.35
C ARG A 7 -3.90 -4.52 0.83
N ASP A 8 -3.96 -5.16 1.99
CA ASP A 8 -5.19 -5.70 2.58
C ASP A 8 -6.09 -4.60 3.17
N ALA A 9 -5.57 -3.38 3.36
CA ALA A 9 -6.36 -2.28 3.89
C ALA A 9 -7.50 -1.89 2.94
N GLY A 10 -7.32 -2.00 1.63
CA GLY A 10 -8.33 -1.68 0.60
C GLY A 10 -8.71 -0.20 0.49
N GLU A 11 -8.39 0.62 1.48
CA GLU A 11 -8.68 2.05 1.57
C GLU A 11 -7.49 2.84 2.14
N ALA A 12 -7.58 4.17 2.09
CA ALA A 12 -6.55 5.04 2.65
C ALA A 12 -6.47 4.90 4.17
N ILE A 13 -5.28 4.62 4.71
CA ILE A 13 -5.07 4.52 6.15
C ILE A 13 -3.97 5.47 6.65
N SER A 14 -4.11 5.97 7.87
CA SER A 14 -3.08 6.76 8.52
C SER A 14 -1.89 5.91 9.00
N VAL A 15 -0.73 6.54 9.23
CA VAL A 15 0.45 5.89 9.84
C VAL A 15 0.10 5.28 11.20
N ALA A 16 -0.76 5.95 11.98
CA ALA A 16 -1.20 5.46 13.28
C ALA A 16 -2.05 4.18 13.17
N GLU A 17 -2.97 4.13 12.21
CA GLU A 17 -3.77 2.94 11.92
C GLU A 17 -2.90 1.79 11.42
N LEU A 18 -1.98 2.07 10.50
CA LEU A 18 -1.01 1.09 10.03
C LEU A 18 -0.26 0.46 11.21
N LYS A 19 0.30 1.27 12.12
CA LYS A 19 1.00 0.77 13.32
C LYS A 19 0.14 -0.12 14.21
N ARG A 20 -1.17 0.13 14.29
CA ARG A 20 -2.11 -0.71 15.07
C ARG A 20 -2.42 -2.03 14.37
N LYS A 21 -2.50 -2.03 13.04
CA LYS A 21 -2.80 -3.22 12.23
C LYS A 21 -1.61 -4.14 12.01
N LEU A 22 -0.37 -3.65 12.18
CA LEU A 22 0.82 -4.48 12.01
C LEU A 22 0.84 -5.63 13.04
N PRO A 23 1.11 -6.88 12.62
CA PRO A 23 1.15 -8.03 13.52
C PRO A 23 2.34 -7.99 14.50
N LYS A 24 3.34 -7.13 14.24
CA LYS A 24 4.45 -6.86 15.16
C LYS A 24 4.70 -5.36 15.25
N LYS A 25 5.11 -4.90 16.44
CA LYS A 25 5.48 -3.50 16.66
C LYS A 25 6.74 -3.16 15.85
N VAL A 26 6.61 -2.17 14.97
CA VAL A 26 7.73 -1.58 14.22
C VAL A 26 8.02 -0.19 14.79
N MET A 27 9.31 0.14 14.94
CA MET A 27 9.72 1.48 15.37
C MET A 27 9.24 2.53 14.38
N HIS A 28 8.86 3.71 14.88
CA HIS A 28 8.29 4.75 14.02
C HIS A 28 9.25 5.14 12.88
N GLN A 29 10.53 5.38 13.19
CA GLN A 29 11.53 5.75 12.19
C GLN A 29 11.70 4.68 11.12
N THR A 30 11.76 3.40 11.53
CA THR A 30 11.85 2.28 10.60
C THR A 30 10.62 2.21 9.70
N LEU A 31 9.43 2.46 10.26
CA LEU A 31 8.21 2.49 9.46
C LEU A 31 8.23 3.62 8.43
N LEU A 32 8.72 4.81 8.79
CA LEU A 32 8.85 5.92 7.85
C LEU A 32 9.81 5.57 6.70
N VAL A 33 10.98 5.01 7.00
CA VAL A 33 11.94 4.57 5.97
C VAL A 33 11.33 3.53 5.02
N ILE A 34 10.54 2.59 5.56
CA ILE A 34 9.81 1.62 4.74
C ILE A 34 8.79 2.33 3.84
N LEU A 35 8.02 3.29 4.37
CA LEU A 35 7.03 4.03 3.59
C LEU A 35 7.69 4.87 2.49
N ASP A 36 8.80 5.54 2.77
CA ASP A 36 9.57 6.30 1.77
C ASP A 36 10.01 5.39 0.62
N TYR A 37 10.60 4.23 0.95
CA TYR A 37 11.00 3.24 -0.06
C TYR A 37 9.82 2.72 -0.90
N LEU A 38 8.67 2.48 -0.26
CA LEU A 38 7.47 2.03 -0.97
C LEU A 38 6.88 3.11 -1.86
N GLN A 39 6.97 4.38 -1.46
CA GLN A 39 6.52 5.50 -2.28
C GLN A 39 7.45 5.72 -3.48
N ASP A 40 8.77 5.67 -3.27
CA ASP A 40 9.77 5.80 -4.33
C ASP A 40 9.62 4.69 -5.37
N SER A 41 9.28 3.48 -4.94
CA SER A 41 8.96 2.35 -5.83
C SER A 41 7.54 2.38 -6.40
N SER A 42 6.79 3.47 -6.21
CA SER A 42 5.41 3.67 -6.68
C SER A 42 4.42 2.59 -6.21
N LYS A 43 4.74 1.88 -5.13
CA LYS A 43 3.87 0.84 -4.58
C LYS A 43 2.73 1.43 -3.75
N ILE A 44 2.96 2.60 -3.18
CA ILE A 44 2.00 3.34 -2.39
C ILE A 44 1.94 4.80 -2.83
N LEU A 45 0.83 5.44 -2.50
CA LEU A 45 0.66 6.89 -2.58
C LEU A 45 0.37 7.43 -1.18
N ILE A 46 1.17 8.39 -0.73
CA ILE A 46 0.90 9.14 0.50
C ILE A 46 0.23 10.47 0.12
N SER A 47 -0.93 10.73 0.70
CA SER A 47 -1.71 11.94 0.48
C SER A 47 -2.21 12.53 1.80
N SER A 48 -2.88 13.68 1.75
CA SER A 48 -3.54 14.26 2.92
C SER A 48 -4.62 13.34 3.52
N LYS A 49 -5.15 12.39 2.74
CA LYS A 49 -6.15 11.41 3.18
C LYS A 49 -5.54 10.15 3.80
N GLY A 50 -4.21 10.01 3.78
CA GLY A 50 -3.50 8.82 4.26
C GLY A 50 -2.72 8.10 3.17
N ILE A 51 -2.39 6.85 3.45
CA ILE A 51 -1.55 5.96 2.64
C ILE A 51 -2.44 4.96 1.91
N VAL A 52 -2.29 4.88 0.59
CA VAL A 52 -3.04 3.95 -0.26
C VAL A 52 -2.08 3.02 -0.99
N TRP A 53 -2.42 1.73 -1.08
CA TRP A 53 -1.71 0.77 -1.92
C TRP A 53 -2.13 0.92 -3.38
N THR A 54 -1.17 1.12 -4.29
CA THR A 54 -1.42 1.40 -5.71
C THR A 54 -0.81 0.36 -6.66
N TYR A 55 -0.03 -0.58 -6.13
CA TYR A 55 0.66 -1.58 -6.93
C TYR A 55 -0.26 -2.75 -7.30
N ALA A 56 -0.36 -3.04 -8.60
CA ALA A 56 -0.89 -4.29 -9.12
C ALA A 56 0.25 -5.16 -9.65
N THR A 57 0.22 -6.46 -9.39
CA THR A 57 1.16 -7.40 -10.04
C THR A 57 0.88 -7.50 -11.53
N ARG A 58 1.81 -8.11 -12.30
CA ARG A 58 1.59 -8.33 -13.73
C ARG A 58 0.39 -9.24 -13.98
N GLU A 59 0.19 -10.24 -13.14
CA GLU A 59 -0.94 -11.17 -13.21
C GLU A 59 -2.25 -10.45 -12.91
N GLU A 60 -2.28 -9.63 -11.86
CA GLU A 60 -3.45 -8.81 -11.50
C GLU A 60 -3.77 -7.81 -12.61
N LEU A 61 -2.75 -7.14 -13.16
CA LEU A 61 -2.90 -6.21 -14.28
C LEU A 61 -3.44 -6.92 -15.53
N ASN A 62 -2.89 -8.07 -15.89
CA ASN A 62 -3.38 -8.86 -17.02
C ASN A 62 -4.83 -9.32 -16.82
N ALA A 63 -5.19 -9.72 -15.60
CA ALA A 63 -6.56 -10.08 -15.27
C ALA A 63 -7.51 -8.87 -15.34
N LEU A 64 -7.07 -7.68 -14.93
CA LEU A 64 -7.83 -6.44 -15.06
C LEU A 64 -8.00 -6.05 -16.54
N LEU A 65 -6.93 -6.11 -17.34
CA LEU A 65 -6.97 -5.85 -18.78
C LEU A 65 -7.90 -6.83 -19.50
N ALA A 66 -7.86 -8.12 -19.16
CA ALA A 66 -8.75 -9.14 -19.72
C ALA A 66 -10.23 -8.93 -19.33
N LYS A 67 -10.49 -8.27 -18.20
CA LYS A 67 -11.86 -7.93 -17.75
C LYS A 67 -12.34 -6.58 -18.26
N GLY A 68 -11.44 -5.71 -18.71
CA GLY A 68 -11.78 -4.40 -19.27
C GLY A 68 -12.42 -4.55 -20.64
N ARG A 69 -13.68 -4.09 -20.79
CA ARG A 69 -14.22 -3.74 -22.11
C ARG A 69 -13.54 -2.45 -22.54
N GLU A 70 -12.96 -2.45 -23.75
CA GLU A 70 -12.76 -1.22 -24.51
C GLU A 70 -14.15 -0.58 -24.72
N ILE A 71 -14.33 0.67 -24.28
CA ILE A 71 -15.49 1.50 -24.62
C ILE A 71 -15.07 2.41 -25.77
#